data_AF-U5QMN9-F1
#
_entry.id   AF-U5QMN9-F1
#
_cell.length_a   1.000
_cell.length_b   1.000
_cell.length_c   1.000
_cell.angle_alpha   90.00
_cell.angle_beta   90.00
_cell.angle_gamma   90.00
#
_symmetry.space_group_name_H-M   'P 1'
#
loop_
_entity.id
_entity.type
_entity.pdbx_description
1 polymer ?
#
loop_
_entity_poly.entity_id
_entity_poly.type
_entity_poly.pdbx_seq_one_letter_code
_entity_poly.pdbx_strand_id
1 'polypeptide(L)'
;MKPRAVFVETNWVVDVVAPAHLQSPEAVQLLSRATTGEFILCIPAICLAEARETIPRRFAPRSRSEDFRKFVKWARDERRISRADSDAAFRIFEQFDMLVENELKKVSERLAYLTRNSALNIFPLSEPMLERQITIGAMDLSLKPYDLAILAAVLVKSEELRREGHSWFGFCELALICQSRRKTAKPLTLSIRFWSTFPRSFNWVTSSHGNNKLKQTNG
;
A
#
# COMPACT_ATOMS: atom_id res chain seq x y z
N MET A 1 -12.24 -0.54 21.35
CA MET A 1 -12.17 -1.94 20.88
C MET A 1 -11.09 -2.02 19.80
N LYS A 2 -10.24 -3.05 19.77
CA LYS A 2 -9.23 -3.27 18.73
C LYS A 2 -9.84 -4.04 17.54
N PRO A 3 -9.33 -3.88 16.30
CA PRO A 3 -9.82 -4.67 15.18
C PRO A 3 -9.53 -6.13 15.37
N ARG A 4 -10.48 -6.98 14.99
CA ARG A 4 -10.19 -8.39 14.77
C ARG A 4 -9.75 -8.67 13.33
N ALA A 5 -10.15 -7.81 12.39
CA ALA A 5 -9.77 -7.88 10.98
C ALA A 5 -9.41 -6.47 10.44
N VAL A 6 -8.40 -6.40 9.59
CA VAL A 6 -7.97 -5.18 8.90
C VAL A 6 -7.87 -5.47 7.42
N PHE A 7 -8.59 -4.72 6.61
CA PHE A 7 -8.52 -4.78 5.15
C PHE A 7 -7.40 -3.89 4.63
N VAL A 8 -6.67 -4.38 3.63
CA VAL A 8 -5.62 -3.65 2.92
C VAL A 8 -5.84 -3.73 1.41
N GLU A 9 -5.34 -2.73 0.70
CA GLU A 9 -5.44 -2.59 -0.76
C GLU A 9 -4.08 -2.82 -1.45
N THR A 10 -4.06 -2.69 -2.78
CA THR A 10 -2.85 -2.85 -3.61
C THR A 10 -1.67 -2.02 -3.13
N ASN A 11 -1.89 -0.78 -2.67
CA ASN A 11 -0.80 0.07 -2.18
C ASN A 11 0.00 -0.60 -1.05
N TRP A 12 -0.67 -1.27 -0.12
CA TRP A 12 0.00 -1.99 0.95
C TRP A 12 0.80 -3.18 0.40
N VAL A 13 0.23 -3.94 -0.54
CA VAL A 13 0.93 -5.07 -1.18
C VAL A 13 2.19 -4.58 -1.89
N VAL A 14 2.08 -3.48 -2.65
CA VAL A 14 3.20 -2.83 -3.33
C VAL A 14 4.28 -2.43 -2.33
N ASP A 15 3.90 -1.81 -1.22
CA ASP A 15 4.82 -1.27 -0.23
C ASP A 15 5.51 -2.37 0.62
N VAL A 16 4.89 -3.53 0.81
CA VAL A 16 5.52 -4.71 1.45
C VAL A 16 6.43 -5.47 0.47
N VAL A 17 6.06 -5.55 -0.81
CA VAL A 17 6.73 -6.39 -1.80
C VAL A 17 7.80 -5.63 -2.60
N ALA A 18 7.84 -4.31 -2.47
CA ALA A 18 8.84 -3.43 -3.09
C ALA A 18 10.30 -3.93 -2.91
N PRO A 19 11.24 -3.46 -3.76
CA PRO A 19 12.68 -3.64 -3.51
C PRO A 19 13.04 -3.36 -2.05
N ALA A 20 13.94 -4.14 -1.45
CA ALA A 20 14.15 -4.13 0.00
C ALA A 20 14.44 -2.73 0.57
N HIS A 21 15.18 -1.90 -0.17
CA HIS A 21 15.52 -0.52 0.21
C HIS A 21 14.37 0.49 0.03
N LEU A 22 13.24 0.08 -0.55
CA LEU A 22 12.04 0.90 -0.82
C LEU A 22 10.79 0.36 -0.13
N GLN A 23 10.90 -0.73 0.63
CA GLN A 23 9.78 -1.22 1.43
C GLN A 23 9.37 -0.18 2.47
N SER A 24 8.06 -0.01 2.67
CA SER A 24 7.55 0.88 3.72
C SER A 24 7.76 0.21 5.09
N PRO A 25 8.47 0.87 6.02
CA PRO A 25 8.58 0.38 7.39
C PRO A 25 7.21 0.19 8.05
N GLU A 26 6.24 1.06 7.75
CA GLU A 26 4.89 1.01 8.28
C GLU A 26 4.10 -0.20 7.75
N ALA A 27 4.21 -0.49 6.46
CA ALA A 27 3.55 -1.65 5.86
C ALA A 27 4.12 -2.97 6.41
N VAL A 28 5.44 -3.04 6.58
CA VAL A 28 6.14 -4.17 7.23
C VAL A 28 5.75 -4.31 8.70
N GLN A 29 5.62 -3.20 9.43
CA GLN A 29 5.16 -3.22 10.82
C GLN A 29 3.72 -3.75 10.93
N LEU A 30 2.83 -3.37 10.00
CA LEU A 30 1.46 -3.89 9.97
C LEU A 30 1.44 -5.41 9.75
N LEU A 31 2.28 -5.93 8.85
CA LEU A 31 2.45 -7.37 8.65
C LEU A 31 2.96 -8.08 9.91
N SER A 32 3.95 -7.50 10.58
CA SER A 32 4.51 -8.04 11.83
C SER A 32 3.43 -8.15 12.91
N ARG A 33 2.63 -7.09 13.10
CA ARG A 33 1.52 -7.08 14.06
C ARG A 33 0.45 -8.14 13.77
N ALA A 34 0.09 -8.32 12.50
CA ALA A 34 -0.80 -9.40 12.09
C ALA A 34 -0.18 -10.78 12.39
N THR A 35 1.11 -10.95 12.12
CA THR A 35 1.87 -12.19 12.40
C THR A 35 1.90 -12.52 13.89
N THR A 36 1.93 -11.51 14.77
CA THR A 36 1.80 -11.70 16.22
C THR A 36 0.37 -12.01 16.70
N GLY A 37 -0.60 -12.08 15.78
CA GLY A 37 -2.00 -12.39 16.09
C GLY A 37 -2.81 -11.21 16.61
N GLU A 38 -2.34 -9.97 16.46
CA GLU A 38 -3.09 -8.79 16.92
C GLU A 38 -4.42 -8.61 16.16
N PHE A 39 -4.43 -8.98 14.88
CA PHE A 39 -5.59 -8.99 13.98
C PHE A 39 -5.28 -9.83 12.74
N ILE A 40 -6.31 -10.19 12.00
CA ILE A 40 -6.19 -10.83 10.68
C ILE A 40 -6.08 -9.74 9.61
N LEU A 41 -5.11 -9.84 8.71
CA LEU A 41 -5.04 -8.97 7.54
C LEU A 41 -5.81 -9.59 6.37
N CYS A 42 -6.88 -8.92 5.94
CA CYS A 42 -7.72 -9.35 4.84
C CYS A 42 -7.28 -8.67 3.55
N ILE A 43 -6.96 -9.47 2.53
CA ILE A 43 -6.45 -8.99 1.24
C ILE A 43 -7.30 -9.58 0.11
N PRO A 44 -8.02 -8.77 -0.68
CA PRO A 44 -8.58 -9.23 -1.93
C PRO A 44 -7.46 -9.74 -2.85
N ALA A 45 -7.56 -10.97 -3.36
CA ALA A 45 -6.52 -11.58 -4.19
C ALA A 45 -6.18 -10.75 -5.43
N ILE A 46 -7.13 -9.95 -5.93
CA ILE A 46 -6.91 -9.02 -7.05
C ILE A 46 -5.84 -7.95 -6.75
N CYS A 47 -5.62 -7.60 -5.48
CA CYS A 47 -4.52 -6.70 -5.08
C CYS A 47 -3.14 -7.28 -5.42
N LEU A 48 -2.99 -8.62 -5.41
CA LEU A 48 -1.74 -9.28 -5.79
C LEU A 48 -1.49 -9.19 -7.31
N ALA A 49 -2.56 -9.31 -8.09
CA ALA A 49 -2.50 -9.18 -9.55
C ALA A 49 -2.12 -7.74 -9.94
N GLU A 50 -2.78 -6.74 -9.34
CA GLU A 50 -2.46 -5.34 -9.59
C GLU A 50 -1.05 -4.98 -9.11
N ALA A 51 -0.62 -5.49 -7.95
CA ALA A 51 0.74 -5.25 -7.45
C ALA A 51 1.81 -5.83 -8.37
N ARG A 52 1.58 -7.02 -8.94
CA ARG A 52 2.50 -7.66 -9.91
C ARG A 52 2.77 -6.76 -11.12
N GLU A 53 1.77 -6.04 -11.60
CA GLU A 53 1.95 -5.08 -12.69
C GLU A 53 2.52 -3.73 -12.23
N THR A 54 2.09 -3.28 -11.05
CA THR A 54 2.41 -1.95 -10.53
C THR A 54 3.87 -1.85 -10.11
N ILE A 55 4.43 -2.89 -9.48
CA ILE A 55 5.79 -2.86 -8.92
C ILE A 55 6.85 -2.63 -10.02
N PRO A 56 6.90 -3.39 -11.13
CA PRO A 56 7.84 -3.11 -12.22
C PRO A 56 7.65 -1.72 -12.81
N ARG A 57 6.42 -1.26 -13.04
CA ARG A 57 6.14 0.08 -13.59
C ARG A 57 6.57 1.21 -12.64
N ARG A 58 6.38 1.01 -11.33
CA ARG A 58 6.66 2.02 -10.29
C ARG A 58 8.15 2.14 -10.03
N PHE A 59 8.86 1.01 -9.97
CA PHE A 59 10.22 0.91 -9.47
C PHE A 59 11.28 0.55 -10.53
N ALA A 60 10.89 0.33 -11.80
CA ALA A 60 11.86 0.24 -12.88
C ALA A 60 12.77 1.49 -12.88
N PRO A 61 14.06 1.33 -13.22
CA PRO A 61 14.95 2.46 -13.47
C PRO A 61 14.29 3.37 -14.50
N ARG A 62 13.77 4.52 -14.05
CA ARG A 62 13.10 5.47 -14.94
C ARG A 62 14.15 6.22 -15.76
N SER A 63 13.65 6.99 -16.72
CA SER A 63 14.33 8.09 -17.43
C SER A 63 15.17 9.04 -16.57
N ARG A 64 15.06 9.02 -15.23
CA ARG A 64 15.95 9.76 -14.34
C ARG A 64 17.39 9.28 -14.44
N SER A 65 17.65 7.98 -14.59
CA SER A 65 19.03 7.51 -14.82
C SER A 65 19.55 8.07 -16.15
N GLU A 66 18.73 8.09 -17.20
CA GLU A 66 19.05 8.72 -18.49
C GLU A 66 19.32 10.22 -18.38
N ASP A 67 18.52 10.96 -17.61
CA ASP A 67 18.72 12.40 -17.39
C ASP A 67 20.02 12.68 -16.61
N PHE A 68 20.33 11.85 -15.60
CA PHE A 68 21.61 11.93 -14.89
C PHE A 68 22.79 11.54 -15.79
N ARG A 69 22.65 10.51 -16.63
CA ARG A 69 23.66 10.10 -17.61
C ARG A 69 23.91 11.24 -18.62
N LYS A 70 22.87 11.90 -19.12
CA LYS A 70 22.98 13.10 -19.99
C LYS A 70 23.66 14.26 -19.28
N PHE A 71 23.27 14.56 -18.03
CA PHE A 71 23.89 15.60 -17.24
C PHE A 71 25.38 15.34 -17.01
N VAL A 72 25.75 14.13 -16.60
CA VAL A 72 27.15 13.74 -16.37
C VAL A 72 27.96 13.86 -17.66
N LYS A 73 27.40 13.41 -18.79
CA LYS A 73 28.04 13.55 -20.11
C LYS A 73 28.29 15.02 -20.45
N TRP A 74 27.25 15.86 -20.36
CA TRP A 74 27.37 17.30 -20.63
C TRP A 74 28.36 17.98 -19.68
N ALA A 75 28.31 17.71 -18.38
CA ALA A 75 29.20 18.32 -17.39
C ALA A 75 30.67 17.95 -17.63
N ARG A 76 30.94 16.73 -18.10
CA ARG A 76 32.28 16.29 -18.51
C ARG A 76 32.73 17.04 -19.77
N ASP A 77 31.87 17.13 -20.78
CA ASP A 77 32.18 17.78 -22.06
C ASP A 77 32.45 19.29 -21.85
N GLU A 78 31.74 19.93 -20.91
CA GLU A 78 31.96 21.31 -20.44
C GLU A 78 33.10 21.46 -19.41
N ARG A 79 33.86 20.39 -19.12
CA ARG A 79 34.97 20.36 -18.15
C ARG A 79 34.60 20.82 -16.74
N ARG A 80 33.34 20.69 -16.34
CA ARG A 80 32.85 21.02 -14.98
C ARG A 80 33.09 19.90 -13.98
N ILE A 81 33.30 18.68 -14.47
CA ILE A 81 33.73 17.52 -13.70
C ILE A 81 34.91 16.85 -14.39
N SER A 82 35.73 16.14 -13.62
CA SER A 82 36.85 15.38 -14.20
C SER A 82 36.35 14.14 -14.95
N ARG A 83 37.20 13.59 -15.83
CA ARG A 83 36.93 12.29 -16.47
C ARG A 83 36.79 11.18 -15.44
N ALA A 84 37.62 11.20 -14.39
CA ALA A 84 37.58 10.20 -13.33
C ALA A 84 36.24 10.22 -12.57
N ASP A 85 35.70 11.41 -12.28
CA ASP A 85 34.41 11.58 -11.61
C ASP A 85 33.25 11.14 -12.52
N SER A 86 33.34 11.47 -13.82
CA SER A 86 32.37 11.02 -14.81
C SER A 86 32.32 9.48 -14.89
N ASP A 87 33.48 8.84 -15.01
CA ASP A 87 33.59 7.37 -15.06
C ASP A 87 33.08 6.73 -13.76
N ALA A 88 33.34 7.35 -12.60
CA ALA A 88 32.81 6.89 -11.32
C ALA A 88 31.28 6.98 -11.25
N ALA A 89 30.69 8.09 -11.72
CA ALA A 89 29.25 8.25 -11.76
C ALA A 89 28.57 7.20 -12.66
N PHE A 90 29.13 6.93 -13.85
CA PHE A 90 28.61 5.90 -14.74
C PHE A 90 28.65 4.50 -14.12
N ARG A 91 29.74 4.14 -13.42
CA ARG A 91 29.81 2.88 -12.66
C ARG A 91 28.70 2.77 -11.62
N ILE A 92 28.41 3.85 -10.90
CA ILE A 92 27.31 3.87 -9.92
C ILE A 92 25.95 3.69 -10.59
N PHE A 93 25.71 4.35 -11.73
CA PHE A 93 24.46 4.18 -12.48
C PHE A 93 24.27 2.74 -12.96
N GLU A 94 25.32 2.11 -13.48
CA GLU A 94 25.27 0.69 -13.88
C GLU A 94 25.00 -0.23 -12.69
N GLN A 95 25.68 -0.02 -11.56
CA GLN A 95 25.42 -0.79 -10.34
C GLN A 95 23.99 -0.61 -9.84
N PHE A 96 23.47 0.62 -9.87
CA PHE A 96 22.10 0.92 -9.49
C PHE A 96 21.10 0.20 -10.40
N ASP A 97 21.26 0.31 -11.71
CA ASP A 97 20.36 -0.32 -12.69
C ASP A 97 20.35 -1.86 -12.50
N MET A 98 21.54 -2.48 -12.38
CA MET A 98 21.66 -3.92 -12.11
C MET A 98 20.99 -4.34 -10.80
N LEU A 99 21.18 -3.58 -9.72
CA LEU A 99 20.57 -3.89 -8.42
C LEU A 99 19.05 -3.80 -8.46
N VAL A 100 18.50 -2.77 -9.10
CA VAL A 100 17.05 -2.60 -9.24
C VAL A 100 16.47 -3.71 -10.10
N GLU A 101 17.08 -4.02 -11.25
CA GLU A 101 16.63 -5.13 -12.11
C GLU A 101 16.60 -6.47 -11.36
N ASN A 102 17.66 -6.76 -10.59
CA ASN A 102 17.73 -7.97 -9.79
C ASN A 102 16.68 -8.00 -8.67
N GLU A 103 16.37 -6.86 -8.05
CA GLU A 103 15.30 -6.77 -7.06
C GLU A 103 13.91 -6.96 -7.69
N LEU A 104 13.69 -6.45 -8.91
CA LEU A 104 12.42 -6.61 -9.62
C LEU A 104 12.16 -8.05 -10.05
N LYS A 105 13.20 -8.82 -10.40
CA LYS A 105 13.08 -10.26 -10.70
C LYS A 105 12.55 -11.07 -9.50
N LYS A 106 12.79 -10.61 -8.28
CA LYS A 106 12.35 -11.27 -7.03
C LYS A 106 10.89 -10.97 -6.65
N VAL A 107 10.20 -10.08 -7.36
CA VAL A 107 8.83 -9.65 -7.01
C VAL A 107 7.86 -10.82 -7.04
N SER A 108 7.94 -11.68 -8.06
CA SER A 108 7.09 -12.87 -8.15
C SER A 108 7.28 -13.83 -6.98
N GLU A 109 8.53 -14.03 -6.55
CA GLU A 109 8.87 -14.86 -5.39
C GLU A 109 8.33 -14.25 -4.10
N ARG A 110 8.50 -12.93 -3.90
CA ARG A 110 7.98 -12.21 -2.73
C ARG A 110 6.46 -12.25 -2.64
N LEU A 111 5.76 -12.11 -3.78
CA LEU A 111 4.30 -12.27 -3.83
C LEU A 111 3.91 -13.71 -3.44
N ALA A 112 4.61 -14.72 -3.95
CA ALA A 112 4.34 -16.12 -3.60
C ALA A 112 4.67 -16.44 -2.13
N TYR A 113 5.66 -15.78 -1.54
CA TYR A 113 5.94 -15.88 -0.10
C TYR A 113 4.82 -15.26 0.72
N LEU A 114 4.33 -14.09 0.30
CA LEU A 114 3.22 -13.40 0.97
C LEU A 114 1.97 -14.28 1.03
N THR A 115 1.64 -15.01 -0.04
CA THR A 115 0.45 -15.89 -0.05
C THR A 115 0.54 -17.11 0.87
N ARG A 116 1.73 -17.45 1.36
CA ARG A 116 1.93 -18.56 2.30
C ARG A 116 1.87 -18.11 3.76
N ASN A 117 1.73 -16.81 4.02
CA ASN A 117 1.69 -16.29 5.39
C ASN A 117 0.31 -16.55 6.03
N SER A 118 0.30 -17.35 7.09
CA SER A 118 -0.91 -17.76 7.82
C SER A 118 -1.63 -16.62 8.55
N ALA A 119 -0.97 -15.47 8.76
CA ALA A 119 -1.58 -14.28 9.34
C ALA A 119 -2.38 -13.46 8.32
N LEU A 120 -2.27 -13.80 7.03
CA LEU A 120 -2.99 -13.15 5.94
C LEU A 120 -4.18 -14.00 5.52
N ASN A 121 -5.36 -13.38 5.52
CA ASN A 121 -6.54 -13.90 4.87
C ASN A 121 -6.61 -13.34 3.45
N ILE A 122 -5.99 -14.05 2.51
CA ILE A 122 -6.06 -13.71 1.09
C ILE A 122 -7.26 -14.44 0.49
N PHE A 123 -8.23 -13.69 -0.04
CA PHE A 123 -9.49 -14.26 -0.52
C PHE A 123 -9.75 -13.92 -1.99
N PRO A 124 -10.25 -14.89 -2.79
CA PRO A 124 -10.62 -14.64 -4.18
C PRO A 124 -11.86 -13.75 -4.28
N LEU A 125 -12.07 -13.15 -5.46
CA LEU A 125 -13.33 -12.48 -5.75
C LEU A 125 -14.43 -13.53 -5.92
N SER A 126 -15.50 -13.40 -5.14
CA SER A 126 -16.69 -14.24 -5.25
C SER A 126 -17.74 -13.63 -6.18
N GLU A 127 -18.73 -14.42 -6.58
CA GLU A 127 -19.85 -13.95 -7.40
C GLU A 127 -20.60 -12.76 -6.75
N PRO A 128 -20.93 -12.77 -5.44
CA PRO A 128 -21.51 -11.59 -4.78
C PRO A 128 -20.63 -10.33 -4.86
N MET A 129 -19.30 -10.48 -4.90
CA MET A 129 -18.38 -9.36 -5.06
C MET A 129 -18.44 -8.79 -6.48
N LEU A 130 -18.58 -9.64 -7.49
CA LEU A 130 -18.75 -9.23 -8.89
C LEU A 130 -20.09 -8.51 -9.10
N GLU A 131 -21.19 -9.04 -8.57
CA GLU A 131 -22.50 -8.38 -8.59
C GLU A 131 -22.45 -7.02 -7.92
N ARG A 132 -21.79 -6.95 -6.75
CA ARG A 132 -21.59 -5.69 -6.03
C ARG A 132 -20.73 -4.72 -6.84
N GLN A 133 -19.69 -5.20 -7.53
CA GLN A 133 -18.85 -4.39 -8.40
C GLN A 133 -19.65 -3.77 -9.55
N ILE A 134 -20.51 -4.55 -10.22
CA ILE A 134 -21.40 -4.06 -11.30
C ILE A 134 -22.34 -2.98 -10.74
N THR A 135 -22.93 -3.22 -9.57
CA THR A 135 -23.86 -2.29 -8.92
C THR A 135 -23.17 -0.96 -8.57
N ILE A 136 -21.95 -0.99 -8.02
CA ILE A 136 -21.18 0.21 -7.70
C ILE A 136 -20.68 0.89 -8.98
N GLY A 137 -20.28 0.13 -10.00
CA GLY A 137 -19.80 0.68 -11.27
C GLY A 137 -20.87 1.40 -12.09
N ALA A 138 -22.15 1.09 -11.84
CA ALA A 138 -23.27 1.85 -12.38
C ALA A 138 -23.51 3.19 -11.66
N MET A 139 -22.85 3.42 -10.52
CA MET A 139 -22.86 4.71 -9.82
C MET A 139 -21.81 5.64 -10.44
N ASP A 140 -22.05 6.95 -10.41
CA ASP A 140 -21.08 7.96 -10.87
C ASP A 140 -19.95 8.17 -9.84
N LEU A 141 -19.24 7.09 -9.55
CA LEU A 141 -18.07 7.03 -8.71
C LEU A 141 -16.90 6.81 -9.65
N SER A 142 -16.11 7.84 -9.93
CA SER A 142 -14.98 7.83 -10.87
C SER A 142 -13.80 6.98 -10.39
N LEU A 143 -14.06 5.68 -10.16
CA LEU A 143 -13.12 4.67 -9.68
C LEU A 143 -12.55 3.85 -10.84
N LYS A 144 -11.27 3.47 -10.73
CA LYS A 144 -10.66 2.56 -11.70
C LYS A 144 -11.17 1.13 -11.50
N PRO A 145 -11.03 0.25 -12.50
CA PRO A 145 -11.51 -1.14 -12.41
C PRO A 145 -11.00 -1.92 -11.18
N TYR A 146 -9.72 -1.77 -10.83
CA TYR A 146 -9.13 -2.42 -9.65
C TYR A 146 -9.70 -1.84 -8.34
N ASP A 147 -9.75 -0.52 -8.20
CA ASP A 147 -10.31 0.15 -7.02
C ASP A 147 -11.78 -0.25 -6.80
N LEU A 148 -12.55 -0.37 -7.88
CA LEU A 148 -13.95 -0.81 -7.85
C LEU A 148 -14.09 -2.26 -7.35
N ALA A 149 -13.26 -3.16 -7.87
CA ALA A 149 -13.24 -4.57 -7.45
C ALA A 149 -12.82 -4.72 -5.98
N ILE A 150 -11.81 -3.95 -5.54
CA ILE A 150 -11.35 -3.93 -4.14
C ILE A 150 -12.46 -3.42 -3.23
N LEU A 151 -13.13 -2.32 -3.58
CA LEU A 151 -14.24 -1.78 -2.81
C LEU A 151 -15.39 -2.79 -2.68
N ALA A 152 -15.79 -3.43 -3.78
CA ALA A 152 -16.82 -4.46 -3.76
C ALA A 152 -16.42 -5.65 -2.88
N ALA A 153 -15.17 -6.10 -2.99
CA ALA A 153 -14.61 -7.17 -2.18
C ALA A 153 -14.61 -6.85 -0.69
N VAL A 154 -14.18 -5.64 -0.31
CA VAL A 154 -14.19 -5.18 1.08
C VAL A 154 -15.61 -5.11 1.63
N LEU A 155 -16.56 -4.56 0.87
CA LEU A 155 -17.95 -4.43 1.32
C LEU A 155 -18.57 -5.81 1.59
N VAL A 156 -18.50 -6.73 0.62
CA VAL A 156 -19.05 -8.08 0.80
C VAL A 156 -18.34 -8.82 1.93
N LYS A 157 -17.00 -8.80 1.97
CA LYS A 157 -16.25 -9.52 3.00
C LYS A 157 -16.49 -8.96 4.40
N SER A 158 -16.71 -7.65 4.52
CA SER A 158 -17.07 -7.03 5.79
C SER A 158 -18.44 -7.49 6.29
N GLU A 159 -19.41 -7.69 5.39
CA GLU A 159 -20.73 -8.23 5.73
C GLU A 159 -20.63 -9.69 6.18
N GLU A 160 -19.81 -10.50 5.51
CA GLU A 160 -19.52 -11.89 5.91
C GLU A 160 -18.91 -11.96 7.30
N LEU A 161 -17.82 -11.22 7.55
CA LEU A 161 -17.16 -11.19 8.85
C LEU A 161 -18.11 -10.73 9.97
N ARG A 162 -19.00 -9.79 9.67
CA ARG A 162 -20.03 -9.36 10.63
C ARG A 162 -21.01 -10.49 10.96
N ARG A 163 -21.44 -11.28 9.97
CA ARG A 163 -22.29 -12.46 10.21
C ARG A 163 -21.57 -13.54 11.01
N GLU A 164 -20.26 -13.66 10.85
CA GLU A 164 -19.37 -14.54 11.63
C GLU A 164 -19.11 -14.02 13.07
N GLY A 165 -19.69 -12.88 13.46
CA GLY A 165 -19.58 -12.33 14.82
C GLY A 165 -18.38 -11.40 15.03
N HIS A 166 -17.68 -11.00 13.96
CA HIS A 166 -16.67 -9.94 14.06
C HIS A 166 -17.36 -8.57 14.16
N SER A 167 -17.36 -8.01 15.37
CA SER A 167 -18.03 -6.73 15.66
C SER A 167 -17.28 -5.50 15.14
N TRP A 168 -16.01 -5.64 14.74
CA TRP A 168 -15.17 -4.50 14.37
C TRP A 168 -14.06 -4.86 13.39
N PHE A 169 -13.99 -4.12 12.30
CA PHE A 169 -12.98 -4.23 11.25
C PHE A 169 -12.47 -2.83 10.84
N GLY A 170 -11.22 -2.76 10.41
CA GLY A 170 -10.58 -1.54 9.91
C GLY A 170 -10.26 -1.64 8.42
N PHE A 171 -10.12 -0.49 7.76
CA PHE A 171 -9.56 -0.38 6.41
C PHE A 171 -8.30 0.49 6.46
N CYS A 172 -7.20 0.02 5.88
CA CYS A 172 -5.94 0.74 5.87
C CYS A 172 -5.73 1.41 4.50
N GLU A 173 -6.02 2.72 4.43
CA GLU A 173 -5.62 3.58 3.32
C GLU A 173 -4.19 4.08 3.55
N LEU A 174 -3.20 3.57 2.81
CA LEU A 174 -1.84 4.11 2.89
C LEU A 174 -1.67 5.41 2.09
N ALA A 175 -2.62 5.75 1.21
CA ALA A 175 -2.50 6.87 0.26
C ALA A 175 -2.37 8.27 0.91
N LEU A 176 -2.82 8.46 2.16
CA LEU A 176 -2.75 9.76 2.84
C LEU A 176 -1.49 9.98 3.70
N ILE A 177 -0.64 8.96 3.88
CA ILE A 177 0.59 9.09 4.70
C ILE A 177 1.72 9.77 3.91
N CYS A 178 1.71 9.66 2.57
CA CYS A 178 2.78 10.22 1.73
C CYS A 178 2.66 11.72 1.42
N GLN A 179 1.57 12.42 1.78
CA GLN A 179 1.44 13.86 1.54
C GLN A 179 1.81 14.76 2.74
N SER A 180 2.12 14.19 3.92
CA SER A 180 2.49 14.99 5.11
C SER A 180 3.98 15.38 5.19
N ARG A 181 4.83 15.03 4.22
CA ARG A 181 6.22 15.52 4.18
C ARG A 181 6.31 16.96 3.65
N ARG A 182 5.66 17.90 4.35
CA ARG A 182 5.97 19.33 4.39
C ARG A 182 5.17 19.94 5.55
N LYS A 183 5.90 20.29 6.60
CA LYS A 183 5.51 21.07 7.80
C LYS A 183 5.11 20.24 9.03
N THR A 184 6.05 20.24 9.97
CA THR A 184 5.96 19.90 11.39
C THR A 184 6.03 18.43 11.77
N ALA A 185 7.07 18.11 12.56
CA ALA A 185 7.31 16.82 13.18
C ALA A 185 6.17 16.48 14.15
N LYS A 186 5.34 15.51 13.78
CA LYS A 186 4.47 14.77 14.68
C LYS A 186 4.77 13.27 14.49
N PRO A 187 4.68 12.45 15.54
CA PRO A 187 4.91 11.01 15.43
C PRO A 187 3.93 10.42 14.40
N LEU A 188 4.49 9.78 13.36
CA LEU A 188 3.74 9.20 12.24
C LEU A 188 2.77 8.15 12.78
N THR A 189 1.49 8.51 12.79
CA THR A 189 0.40 7.63 13.25
C THR A 189 -0.08 6.84 12.06
N LEU A 190 0.00 5.51 12.11
CA LEU A 190 -0.69 4.63 11.18
C LEU A 190 -2.20 4.92 11.27
N SER A 191 -2.74 5.68 10.31
CA SER A 191 -4.16 6.01 10.28
C SER A 191 -4.93 4.83 9.70
N ILE A 192 -5.21 3.82 10.53
CA ILE A 192 -6.25 2.85 10.19
C ILE A 192 -7.58 3.59 10.29
N ARG A 193 -8.31 3.69 9.18
CA ARG A 193 -9.67 4.25 9.19
C ARG A 193 -10.62 3.14 9.63
N PHE A 194 -11.39 3.44 10.66
CA PHE A 194 -12.27 2.46 11.30
C PHE A 194 -13.71 2.73 10.88
N TRP A 195 -14.39 1.69 10.42
CA TRP A 195 -15.81 1.74 10.05
C TRP A 195 -16.59 1.23 11.25
N SER A 196 -17.15 2.13 12.08
CA SER A 196 -17.81 1.71 13.32
C SER A 196 -19.28 1.36 13.17
N THR A 197 -19.98 1.81 12.13
CA THR A 197 -21.42 1.50 11.95
C THR A 197 -21.86 2.02 10.58
N PHE A 198 -22.57 1.20 9.79
CA PHE A 198 -23.34 1.67 8.63
C PHE A 198 -24.76 2.05 9.09
N PRO A 199 -25.12 3.34 9.16
CA PRO A 199 -26.52 3.73 8.97
C PRO A 199 -26.59 4.82 7.91
N ARG A 200 -26.94 4.48 6.65
CA ARG A 200 -27.44 5.37 5.57
C ARG A 200 -26.77 6.76 5.32
N SER A 201 -25.69 7.11 6.00
CA SER A 201 -24.93 8.35 5.87
C SER A 201 -23.48 8.07 6.25
N PHE A 202 -22.58 8.41 5.33
CA PHE A 202 -21.13 8.31 5.50
C PHE A 202 -20.68 9.24 6.64
N ASN A 203 -20.29 8.70 7.79
CA ASN A 203 -19.65 9.47 8.85
C ASN A 203 -18.24 8.95 9.14
N TRP A 204 -17.27 9.84 8.93
CA TRP A 204 -15.84 9.60 9.07
C TRP A 204 -15.41 9.67 10.53
N VAL A 205 -14.73 8.64 11.04
CA VAL A 205 -14.08 8.71 12.36
C VAL A 205 -12.59 8.41 12.21
N THR A 206 -11.77 9.41 12.54
CA THR A 206 -10.31 9.24 12.70
C THR A 206 -10.05 8.88 14.16
N SER A 207 -9.23 7.85 14.42
CA SER A 207 -8.71 7.61 15.77
C SER A 207 -7.23 7.97 15.78
N SER A 208 -6.87 9.03 16.51
CA SER A 208 -5.48 9.30 16.88
C SER A 208 -5.28 8.77 18.30
N HIS A 209 -4.33 7.86 18.49
CA HIS A 209 -3.91 7.47 19.85
C HIS A 209 -2.93 8.51 20.36
N GLY A 210 -3.50 9.58 20.94
CA GLY A 210 -2.82 10.57 21.76
C GLY A 210 -3.65 10.78 23.02
N ASN A 211 -2.98 10.73 24.17
CA ASN A 211 -3.54 10.74 25.52
C ASN A 211 -4.61 11.83 25.77
N ASN A 212 -5.58 11.49 26.63
CA ASN A 212 -6.49 12.32 27.44
C ASN A 212 -7.91 12.71 26.96
N LYS A 213 -8.84 12.26 27.83
CA LYS A 213 -10.13 12.83 28.26
C LYS A 213 -11.29 12.81 27.27
N LEU A 214 -12.14 11.78 27.46
CA LEU A 214 -13.58 11.84 27.26
C LEU A 214 -14.14 13.17 27.79
N LYS A 215 -14.59 14.04 26.89
CA LYS A 215 -15.69 14.96 27.18
C LYS A 215 -16.94 14.37 26.55
N GLN A 216 -17.83 13.88 27.41
CA GLN A 216 -19.24 13.74 27.05
C GLN A 216 -19.79 15.13 26.75
N THR A 217 -20.44 15.30 25.61
CA THR A 217 -21.43 16.37 25.42
C THR A 217 -22.73 15.69 25.05
N ASN A 218 -23.66 15.69 26.01
CA ASN A 218 -25.08 15.46 25.80
C ASN A 218 -25.65 16.60 24.94
N GLY A 219 -26.58 16.27 24.05
CA GLY A 219 -27.33 17.21 23.21
C GLY A 219 -27.79 16.51 21.94
#